data_AF-A0A2A4U045-F1
#
_entry.id   AF-A0A2A4U045-F1
#
_cell.length_a   1.000
_cell.length_b   1.000
_cell.length_c   1.000
_cell.angle_alpha   90.00
_cell.angle_beta   90.00
_cell.angle_gamma   90.00
#
_symmetry.space_group_name_H-M   'P 1'
#
loop_
_entity.id
_entity.type
_entity.pdbx_description
1 polymer ?
#
loop_
_entity_poly.entity_id
_entity_poly.type
_entity_poly.pdbx_seq_one_letter_code
_entity_poly.pdbx_strand_id
1 'polypeptide(L)'
;MENRIKDCQLDLFGDRASSHEYNANQLRLILAGFAYFLITQMRLLALQNTDLAKAVPDTIRQKLLKIGARITTLVRRIKISMPDACPYQKIFFKAWEALAPT
;
A
#
# COMPACT_ATOMS: atom_id res chain seq x y z
N MET A 1 -16.21 -11.67 -6.16
CA MET A 1 -15.23 -12.56 -5.52
C MET A 1 -14.00 -12.73 -6.39
N GLU A 2 -14.17 -13.02 -7.68
CA GLU A 2 -13.07 -13.19 -8.66
C GLU A 2 -12.06 -12.03 -8.72
N ASN A 3 -12.53 -10.78 -8.79
CA ASN A 3 -11.63 -9.61 -8.84
C ASN A 3 -10.69 -9.54 -7.62
N ARG A 4 -11.15 -9.98 -6.44
CA ARG A 4 -10.33 -9.97 -5.22
C ARG A 4 -9.21 -11.01 -5.27
N ILE A 5 -9.44 -12.13 -5.95
CA ILE A 5 -8.44 -13.18 -6.15
C ILE A 5 -7.41 -12.71 -7.19
N LYS A 6 -7.88 -12.09 -8.28
CA LYS A 6 -7.03 -11.49 -9.32
C LYS A 6 -6.11 -10.41 -8.75
N ASP A 7 -6.66 -9.48 -7.96
CA ASP A 7 -5.89 -8.42 -7.28
C ASP A 7 -4.78 -9.02 -6.37
N CYS A 8 -5.08 -10.10 -5.64
CA CYS A 8 -4.12 -10.73 -4.74
C CYS A 8 -3.01 -11.48 -5.51
N GLN A 9 -3.37 -12.18 -6.58
CA GLN A 9 -2.44 -12.96 -7.39
C GLN A 9 -1.54 -12.07 -8.27
N LEU A 10 -2.16 -11.15 -9.02
CA LEU A 10 -1.47 -10.32 -10.02
C LEU A 10 -0.83 -9.09 -9.41
N ASP A 11 -1.57 -8.32 -8.61
CA ASP A 11 -1.06 -7.04 -8.11
C ASP A 11 -0.19 -7.22 -6.87
N LEU A 12 -0.38 -8.28 -6.09
CA LEU A 12 0.33 -8.51 -4.82
C LEU A 12 1.29 -9.69 -4.84
N PHE A 13 1.70 -10.13 -6.05
CA PHE A 13 2.70 -11.16 -6.27
C PHE A 13 2.34 -12.54 -5.70
N GLY A 14 1.05 -12.83 -5.49
CA GLY A 14 0.59 -14.12 -5.02
C GLY A 14 0.83 -15.28 -6.00
N ASP A 15 1.09 -14.99 -7.27
CA ASP A 15 1.45 -15.97 -8.32
C ASP A 15 2.88 -16.50 -8.20
N ARG A 16 3.79 -15.80 -7.50
CA ARG A 16 5.22 -16.13 -7.50
C ARG A 16 5.58 -17.29 -6.55
N ALA A 17 5.37 -18.51 -6.99
CA ALA A 17 5.84 -19.73 -6.31
C ALA A 17 7.20 -20.20 -6.85
N SER A 18 8.27 -19.46 -6.54
CA SER A 18 9.62 -19.75 -7.05
C SER A 18 10.51 -20.57 -6.11
N SER A 19 10.05 -20.85 -4.89
CA SER A 19 10.81 -21.68 -3.93
C SER A 19 10.55 -23.16 -4.18
N HIS A 20 11.55 -24.00 -3.95
CA HIS A 20 11.39 -25.46 -3.95
C HIS A 20 10.58 -25.96 -2.74
N GLU A 21 10.57 -25.20 -1.65
CA GLU A 21 9.84 -25.57 -0.43
C GLU A 21 8.40 -25.09 -0.46
N TYR A 22 7.47 -26.01 -0.19
CA TYR A 22 6.03 -25.71 -0.13
C TYR A 22 5.69 -24.66 0.95
N ASN A 23 6.25 -24.80 2.15
CA ASN A 23 5.98 -23.90 3.27
C ASN A 23 6.37 -22.44 2.96
N ALA A 24 7.48 -22.23 2.25
CA ALA A 24 7.92 -20.90 1.85
C ALA A 24 6.92 -20.25 0.86
N ASN A 25 6.40 -21.03 -0.09
CA ASN A 25 5.39 -20.55 -1.04
C ASN A 25 4.03 -20.29 -0.37
N GLN A 26 3.64 -21.15 0.59
CA GLN A 26 2.42 -20.95 1.38
C GLN A 26 2.50 -19.66 2.21
N LEU A 27 3.62 -19.41 2.89
CA LEU A 27 3.83 -18.16 3.64
C LEU A 27 3.72 -16.93 2.72
N ARG A 28 4.33 -16.99 1.52
CA ARG A 28 4.23 -15.89 0.54
C ARG A 28 2.79 -15.61 0.14
N LEU A 29 1.98 -16.64 -0.10
CA LEU A 29 0.56 -16.47 -0.43
C LEU A 29 -0.22 -15.83 0.72
N ILE A 30 0.04 -16.25 1.97
CA ILE A 30 -0.58 -15.67 3.15
C ILE A 30 -0.20 -14.18 3.29
N LEU A 31 1.06 -13.83 3.06
CA LEU A 31 1.52 -12.44 3.08
C LEU A 31 0.87 -11.58 2.00
N ALA A 32 0.65 -12.13 0.79
CA ALA A 32 -0.08 -11.44 -0.28
C ALA A 32 -1.54 -11.16 0.14
N GLY A 33 -2.20 -12.13 0.78
CA GLY A 33 -3.54 -11.95 1.35
C GLY A 33 -3.59 -10.88 2.44
N PHE A 34 -2.60 -10.83 3.32
CA PHE A 34 -2.48 -9.80 4.35
C PHE A 34 -2.26 -8.40 3.75
N ALA A 35 -1.40 -8.29 2.73
CA ALA A 35 -1.18 -7.03 2.01
C ALA A 35 -2.46 -6.53 1.34
N TYR A 36 -3.28 -7.43 0.78
CA TYR A 36 -4.59 -7.08 0.20
C TYR A 36 -5.52 -6.51 1.26
N PHE A 37 -5.56 -7.12 2.44
CA PHE A 37 -6.36 -6.62 3.56
C PHE A 37 -5.89 -5.23 4.00
N LEU A 38 -4.58 -5.02 4.18
CA LEU A 38 -4.03 -3.73 4.56
C LEU A 38 -4.38 -2.62 3.56
N ILE A 39 -4.21 -2.87 2.25
CA ILE A 39 -4.57 -1.90 1.21
C ILE A 39 -6.08 -1.63 1.22
N THR A 40 -6.91 -2.65 1.44
CA THR A 40 -8.35 -2.49 1.54
C THR A 40 -8.74 -1.63 2.75
N GLN A 41 -8.11 -1.83 3.91
CA GLN A 41 -8.36 -1.00 5.09
C GLN A 41 -7.89 0.45 4.88
N MET A 42 -6.73 0.67 4.25
CA MET A 42 -6.30 2.01 3.88
C MET A 42 -7.31 2.69 2.94
N ARG A 43 -7.89 1.95 1.99
CA ARG A 43 -8.95 2.49 1.12
C ARG A 43 -10.16 2.95 1.90
N LEU A 44 -10.58 2.14 2.86
CA LEU A 44 -11.75 2.40 3.70
C LEU A 44 -11.52 3.53 4.71
N LEU A 45 -10.33 3.67 5.28
CA LEU A 45 -10.10 4.67 6.33
C LEU A 45 -9.65 6.02 5.76
N ALA A 46 -8.80 5.99 4.73
CA ALA A 46 -8.01 7.16 4.33
C ALA A 46 -8.36 7.69 2.93
N LEU A 47 -8.80 6.83 2.01
CA LEU A 47 -8.93 7.19 0.58
C LEU A 47 -10.38 7.35 0.09
N GLN A 48 -11.41 7.18 0.93
CA GLN A 48 -12.83 7.23 0.50
C GLN A 48 -13.21 8.50 -0.28
N ASN A 49 -12.58 9.64 0.04
CA ASN A 49 -12.84 10.95 -0.57
C ASN A 49 -11.72 11.38 -1.56
N THR A 50 -11.12 10.42 -2.27
CA THR A 50 -10.05 10.68 -3.25
C THR A 50 -10.25 9.83 -4.50
N ASP A 51 -9.62 10.21 -5.62
CA ASP A 51 -9.66 9.45 -6.88
C ASP A 51 -9.15 8.01 -6.74
N LEU A 52 -8.43 7.71 -5.67
CA LEU A 52 -7.89 6.39 -5.37
C LEU A 52 -8.84 5.49 -4.57
N ALA A 53 -10.03 5.98 -4.22
CA ALA A 53 -11.06 5.18 -3.55
C ALA A 53 -11.42 3.91 -4.32
N LYS A 54 -11.41 3.98 -5.66
CA LYS A 54 -11.72 2.86 -6.58
C LYS A 54 -10.50 2.27 -7.27
N ALA A 55 -9.28 2.71 -6.94
CA ALA A 55 -8.07 2.27 -7.61
C ALA A 55 -7.69 0.81 -7.29
N VAL A 56 -7.02 0.18 -8.25
CA VAL A 56 -6.46 -1.18 -8.13
C VAL A 56 -5.32 -1.18 -7.09
N PRO A 57 -5.09 -2.27 -6.33
CA PRO A 57 -4.03 -2.33 -5.32
C PRO A 57 -2.64 -1.98 -5.83
N ASP A 58 -2.28 -2.37 -7.06
CA ASP A 58 -0.98 -1.96 -7.65
C ASP A 58 -0.89 -0.44 -7.81
N THR A 59 -1.96 0.22 -8.26
CA THR A 59 -1.97 1.68 -8.39
C THR A 59 -1.78 2.37 -7.05
N ILE A 60 -2.40 1.86 -5.99
CA ILE A 60 -2.22 2.37 -4.63
C ILE A 60 -0.78 2.14 -4.17
N ARG A 61 -0.20 0.97 -4.46
CA ARG A 61 1.21 0.70 -4.17
C ARG A 61 2.13 1.68 -4.88
N GLN A 62 2.00 1.85 -6.21
CA GLN A 62 2.87 2.75 -6.97
C GLN A 62 2.73 4.21 -6.52
N LYS A 63 1.49 4.66 -6.27
CA LYS A 63 1.20 6.08 -6.02
C LYS A 63 1.32 6.51 -4.56
N LEU A 64 1.17 5.60 -3.58
CA LEU A 64 1.25 5.92 -2.14
C LEU A 64 2.43 5.26 -1.45
N LEU A 65 2.71 3.98 -1.73
CA LEU A 65 3.73 3.22 -0.99
C LEU A 65 5.11 3.33 -1.64
N LYS A 66 5.17 3.53 -2.95
CA LYS A 66 6.40 3.62 -3.74
C LYS A 66 6.69 5.07 -4.16
N ILE A 67 6.58 6.01 -3.21
CA ILE A 67 6.93 7.41 -3.42
C ILE A 67 8.36 7.67 -2.96
N GLY A 68 9.12 8.43 -3.74
CA GLY A 68 10.39 9.00 -3.27
C GLY A 68 10.14 10.21 -2.37
N ALA A 69 10.50 10.10 -1.09
CA ALA A 69 10.44 11.19 -0.12
C ALA A 69 11.67 11.19 0.78
N ARG A 70 12.09 12.37 1.24
CA ARG A 70 13.15 12.51 2.24
C ARG A 70 12.55 12.29 3.63
N ILE A 71 12.96 11.20 4.28
CA ILE A 71 12.55 10.87 5.64
C ILE A 71 13.65 11.32 6.60
N THR A 72 13.30 12.14 7.58
CA THR A 72 14.17 12.53 8.69
C THR A 72 13.56 12.00 9.98
N THR A 73 14.22 11.03 10.61
CA THR A 73 13.78 10.45 11.88
C THR A 73 14.39 11.21 13.04
N LEU A 74 13.56 11.78 13.90
CA LEU A 74 13.94 12.42 15.15
C LEU A 74 13.49 11.54 16.33
N VAL A 75 13.95 11.87 17.53
CA VAL A 75 13.68 11.10 18.77
C VAL A 75 12.18 10.88 19.03
N ARG A 76 11.32 11.85 18.70
CA ARG A 76 9.86 11.78 18.96
C ARG A 76 8.99 11.90 17.72
N ARG A 77 9.59 12.14 16.55
CA ARG A 77 8.84 12.53 15.34
C ARG A 77 9.52 12.02 14.10
N ILE A 78 8.73 11.66 13.10
CA ILE A 78 9.21 11.37 11.75
C ILE A 78 8.79 12.54 10.88
N LYS A 79 9.76 13.24 10.28
CA LYS A 79 9.51 14.30 9.31
C LYS A 79 9.61 13.72 7.91
N ILE A 80 8.53 13.83 7.16
CA ILE A 80 8.45 13.39 5.76
C ILE A 80 8.45 14.67 4.90
N SER A 81 9.45 14.82 4.04
CA SER A 81 9.56 15.93 3.10
C SER A 81 9.52 15.39 1.67
N MET A 82 8.54 15.86 0.89
CA MET A 82 8.34 15.46 -0.50
C MET A 82 8.78 16.59 -1.45
N PRO A 83 9.25 16.26 -2.67
CA PRO A 83 9.53 17.25 -3.69
C PRO A 83 8.23 17.89 -4.21
N ASP A 84 8.26 19.20 -4.50
CA ASP A 84 7.08 19.96 -4.97
C ASP A 84 6.51 19.43 -6.29
N ALA A 85 7.34 18.77 -7.11
CA ALA A 85 6.93 18.16 -8.36
C ALA A 85 6.13 16.86 -8.18
N CYS A 86 5.93 16.36 -6.96
CA CYS A 86 5.21 15.10 -6.74
C CYS A 86 3.68 15.30 -6.88
N PRO A 87 3.02 14.71 -7.89
CA PRO A 87 1.59 14.94 -8.14
C PRO A 87 0.67 14.37 -7.05
N TYR A 88 1.15 13.37 -6.29
CA TYR A 88 0.35 12.65 -5.29
C TYR A 88 0.55 13.18 -3.85
N GLN A 89 1.30 14.26 -3.67
CA GLN A 89 1.63 14.82 -2.36
C GLN A 89 0.39 15.11 -1.50
N LYS A 90 -0.64 15.76 -2.08
CA LYS A 90 -1.89 16.09 -1.39
C LYS A 90 -2.63 14.86 -0.89
N ILE A 91 -2.70 13.82 -1.73
CA ILE A 91 -3.39 12.57 -1.40
C ILE A 91 -2.63 11.82 -0.30
N PHE A 92 -1.29 11.80 -0.37
CA PHE A 92 -0.46 11.18 0.65
C PHE A 92 -0.65 11.84 2.02
N PHE A 93 -0.57 13.17 2.12
CA PHE A 93 -0.73 13.85 3.41
C PHE A 93 -2.14 13.68 3.98
N LYS A 94 -3.18 13.72 3.15
CA LYS A 94 -4.55 13.43 3.58
C LYS A 94 -4.67 12.00 4.13
N ALA A 95 -4.04 11.04 3.48
CA ALA A 95 -4.04 9.66 3.94
C ALA A 95 -3.22 9.48 5.24
N TRP A 96 -2.10 10.20 5.37
CA TRP A 96 -1.29 10.22 6.57
C TRP A 96 -2.06 10.78 7.76
N GLU A 97 -2.78 11.89 7.60
CA GLU A 97 -3.61 12.49 8.66
C GLU A 97 -4.73 11.54 9.12
N ALA A 98 -5.35 10.81 8.20
CA ALA A 98 -6.40 9.85 8.53
C ALA A 98 -5.88 8.58 9.26
N LEU A 99 -4.60 8.24 9.10
CA LEU A 99 -3.99 7.02 9.64
C LEU A 99 -3.08 7.28 10.85
N ALA A 100 -2.62 8.51 11.04
CA ALA A 100 -1.76 8.86 12.16
C ALA A 100 -2.56 8.73 13.47
N PRO A 101 -2.02 8.05 14.49
CA PRO A 101 -2.65 8.00 15.81
C PRO A 101 -2.68 9.42 16.40
N THR A 102 -3.84 9.84 16.88
CA THR A 102 -4.06 11.08 17.62
C THR A 102 -3.29 11.13 18.93
#